data_AF-A0A821GP47-F1
#
_entry.id   AF-A0A821GP47-F1
#
_cell.length_a   1.000
_cell.length_b   1.000
_cell.length_c   1.000
_cell.angle_alpha   90.00
_cell.angle_beta   90.00
_cell.angle_gamma   90.00
#
_symmetry.space_group_name_H-M   'P 1'
#
loop_
_entity.id
_entity.type
_entity.pdbx_description
1 polymer ?
#
loop_
_entity_poly.entity_id
_entity_poly.type
_entity_poly.pdbx_seq_one_letter_code
_entity_poly.pdbx_strand_id
1 'polypeptide(L)'
;VWAKTPYRGEPVDVWSCGIILTAMLTGELPWEQPFYQNPAYKRWLDRDYYHNPWKKIDNMILNLLRRILIHDPGQRAQVIDIQSHRWMSKVYPQDGTESDHQLLKRMAVKYEEPCWSLTQPIQRTTPVVSSSTDDSMVNCISQPIKLDDLILITEPRSLTEMGDNDPSEHLVHRMTRVVLAISFDETIYLLNRLFVHTGYTPKRTAGNQITVVTQDKRHTELIFKVNVFKIPDSKIMADFRLSKGDGIEFKRKFVEIRERLVQLATAWSNGGGGSACFNHSDTSSTLTAGNNSANQLQEAMDT
;
A
#
# COMPACT_ATOMS: atom_id res chain seq x y z
N VAL A 1 5.69 28.47 -27.51
CA VAL A 1 7.12 28.54 -27.13
C VAL A 1 7.37 27.37 -26.19
N TRP A 2 7.89 26.27 -26.73
CA TRP A 2 8.15 25.05 -25.97
C TRP A 2 9.36 25.32 -25.07
N ALA A 3 9.45 24.66 -23.91
CA ALA A 3 10.51 24.92 -22.93
C ALA A 3 11.90 24.97 -23.61
N LYS A 4 12.70 25.98 -23.28
CA LYS A 4 14.02 26.25 -23.92
C LYS A 4 15.05 25.12 -23.73
N THR A 5 14.75 24.14 -22.89
CA THR A 5 15.59 22.96 -22.63
C THR A 5 14.84 21.68 -23.02
N PRO A 6 15.49 20.75 -23.73
CA PRO A 6 14.88 19.47 -24.10
C PRO A 6 14.56 18.66 -22.85
N TYR A 7 13.35 18.10 -22.80
CA TYR A 7 12.90 17.24 -21.71
C TYR A 7 13.74 15.95 -21.67
N ARG A 8 14.31 15.64 -20.50
CA ARG A 8 15.03 14.38 -20.25
C ARG A 8 14.18 13.52 -19.30
N GLY A 9 13.64 12.41 -19.80
CA GLY A 9 12.74 11.53 -19.03
C GLY A 9 13.44 10.79 -17.90
N GLU A 10 14.56 10.11 -18.20
CA GLU A 10 15.30 9.27 -17.22
C GLU A 10 15.53 9.95 -15.85
N PRO A 11 16.12 11.16 -15.75
CA PRO A 11 16.34 11.78 -14.44
C PRO A 11 15.01 12.07 -13.71
N VAL A 12 13.93 12.39 -14.43
CA VAL A 12 12.60 12.63 -13.85
C VAL A 12 12.01 11.34 -13.28
N ASP A 13 12.19 10.22 -13.98
CA ASP A 13 11.77 8.90 -13.52
C ASP A 13 12.57 8.47 -12.29
N VAL A 14 13.90 8.66 -12.30
CA VAL A 14 14.79 8.41 -11.16
C VAL A 14 14.34 9.19 -9.92
N TRP A 15 14.02 10.47 -10.09
CA TRP A 15 13.49 11.29 -9.00
C TRP A 15 12.20 10.70 -8.43
N SER A 16 11.25 10.35 -9.30
CA SER A 16 9.96 9.78 -8.90
C SER A 16 10.13 8.45 -8.16
N CYS A 17 11.05 7.60 -8.61
CA CYS A 17 11.43 6.37 -7.91
C CYS A 17 11.96 6.64 -6.51
N GLY A 18 12.77 7.69 -6.31
CA GLY A 18 13.25 8.10 -4.98
C GLY A 18 12.12 8.52 -4.03
N ILE A 19 11.13 9.24 -4.54
CA ILE A 19 9.94 9.63 -3.75
C ILE A 19 9.14 8.38 -3.35
N ILE A 20 8.90 7.46 -4.30
CA ILE A 20 8.18 6.20 -4.04
C ILE A 20 8.95 5.34 -3.03
N LEU A 21 10.26 5.19 -3.20
CA LEU A 21 11.10 4.44 -2.25
C LEU A 21 11.00 5.03 -0.84
N THR A 22 11.07 6.35 -0.71
CA THR A 22 10.90 7.04 0.58
C THR A 22 9.53 6.73 1.20
N ALA A 23 8.46 6.80 0.41
CA ALA A 23 7.11 6.50 0.87
C ALA A 23 6.93 5.03 1.28
N MET A 24 7.56 4.08 0.58
CA MET A 24 7.53 2.66 0.95
C MET A 24 8.26 2.39 2.27
N LEU A 25 9.40 3.05 2.49
CA LEU A 25 10.22 2.84 3.70
C LEU A 25 9.61 3.48 4.95
N THR A 26 8.94 4.62 4.78
CA THR A 26 8.55 5.47 5.91
C THR A 26 7.04 5.63 6.09
N GLY A 27 6.26 5.20 5.10
CA GLY A 27 4.80 5.35 5.05
C GLY A 27 4.34 6.79 4.80
N GLU A 28 5.24 7.73 4.52
CA GLU A 28 4.92 9.15 4.33
C GLU A 28 5.72 9.75 3.16
N LEU A 29 5.17 10.80 2.54
CA LEU A 29 5.88 11.52 1.49
C LEU A 29 6.92 12.47 2.10
N PRO A 30 8.08 12.64 1.46
CA PRO A 30 9.10 13.57 1.95
C PRO A 30 8.68 15.03 1.91
N TRP A 31 7.83 15.38 0.95
CA TRP A 31 7.19 16.69 0.79
C TRP A 31 6.02 16.56 -0.17
N GLU A 32 5.03 17.46 -0.05
CA GLU A 32 3.90 17.53 -0.99
C GLU A 32 4.37 17.99 -2.38
N GLN A 33 5.27 18.97 -2.42
CA GLN A 33 5.82 19.55 -3.64
C GLN A 33 7.26 20.05 -3.41
N PRO A 34 8.19 19.82 -4.37
CA PRO A 34 9.59 20.21 -4.26
C PRO A 34 9.81 21.69 -4.65
N PHE A 35 9.32 22.61 -3.82
CA PHE A 35 9.51 24.06 -3.99
C PHE A 35 10.36 24.64 -2.86
N TYR A 36 11.20 25.63 -3.15
CA TYR A 36 12.12 26.24 -2.16
C TYR A 36 11.43 26.83 -0.91
N GLN A 37 10.15 27.20 -1.03
CA GLN A 37 9.35 27.71 0.08
C GLN A 37 8.83 26.61 1.01
N ASN A 38 8.83 25.34 0.56
CA ASN A 38 8.43 24.22 1.38
C ASN A 38 9.52 23.95 2.45
N PRO A 39 9.22 24.06 3.76
CA PRO A 39 10.21 23.89 4.81
C PRO A 39 10.88 22.51 4.80
N ALA A 40 10.15 21.44 4.48
CA ALA A 40 10.68 20.08 4.41
C ALA A 40 11.66 19.93 3.23
N TYR A 41 11.33 20.52 2.08
CA TYR A 41 12.22 20.52 0.92
C TYR A 41 13.47 21.38 1.15
N LYS A 42 13.30 22.55 1.79
CA LYS A 42 14.43 23.40 2.15
C LYS A 42 15.41 22.67 3.07
N ARG A 43 14.93 22.01 4.12
CA ARG A 43 15.77 21.19 5.02
C ARG A 43 16.54 20.10 4.28
N TRP A 44 15.91 19.46 3.29
CA TRP A 44 16.58 18.49 2.45
C TRP A 44 17.75 19.10 1.67
N LEU A 45 17.55 20.29 1.08
CA LEU A 45 18.61 21.01 0.39
C LEU A 45 19.73 21.45 1.34
N ASP A 46 19.37 21.85 2.56
CA ASP A 46 20.29 22.24 3.64
C ASP A 46 20.99 21.03 4.30
N ARG A 47 20.71 19.80 3.84
CA ARG A 47 21.24 18.54 4.36
C ARG A 47 20.86 18.26 5.83
N ASP A 48 19.72 18.77 6.26
CA ASP A 48 19.13 18.48 7.56
C ASP A 48 18.20 17.26 7.46
N TYR A 49 18.69 16.11 7.94
CA TYR A 49 18.01 14.82 7.88
C TYR A 49 17.47 14.34 9.24
N TYR A 50 17.47 15.19 10.27
CA TYR A 50 17.03 14.80 11.62
C TYR A 50 15.50 14.76 11.77
N HIS A 51 14.78 15.15 10.74
CA HIS A 51 13.32 15.20 10.71
C HIS A 51 12.72 14.02 9.93
N ASN A 52 11.44 13.76 10.15
CA ASN A 52 10.67 12.84 9.31
C ASN A 52 10.65 13.35 7.85
N PRO A 53 10.67 12.45 6.85
CA PRO A 53 10.79 10.99 6.98
C PRO A 53 12.23 10.48 7.21
N TRP A 54 13.25 11.31 6.96
CA TRP A 54 14.65 10.90 6.86
C TRP A 54 15.21 10.23 8.11
N LYS A 55 14.78 10.66 9.30
CA LYS A 55 15.22 10.09 10.58
C LYS A 55 14.90 8.61 10.76
N LYS A 56 13.90 8.09 10.04
CA LYS A 56 13.46 6.69 10.11
C LYS A 56 14.26 5.77 9.19
N ILE A 57 15.12 6.34 8.34
CA ILE A 57 15.79 5.64 7.25
C ILE A 57 17.22 5.32 7.67
N ASP A 58 17.65 4.08 7.46
CA ASP A 58 19.05 3.68 7.67
C ASP A 58 20.01 4.54 6.82
N ASN A 59 21.17 4.87 7.38
CA ASN A 59 22.19 5.70 6.75
C ASN A 59 22.61 5.16 5.38
N MET A 60 22.62 3.84 5.20
CA MET A 60 22.94 3.21 3.91
C MET A 60 21.95 3.61 2.83
N ILE A 61 20.65 3.57 3.13
CA ILE A 61 19.58 3.92 2.18
C ILE A 61 19.52 5.44 1.99
N LEU A 62 19.72 6.19 3.08
CA LEU A 62 19.77 7.64 3.04
C LEU A 62 20.89 8.14 2.11
N ASN A 63 22.04 7.45 2.08
CA ASN A 63 23.11 7.75 1.13
C ASN A 63 22.66 7.60 -0.33
N LEU A 64 21.93 6.52 -0.65
CA LEU A 64 21.35 6.32 -1.98
C LEU A 64 20.33 7.42 -2.32
N LEU A 65 19.40 7.71 -1.41
CA LEU A 65 18.37 8.73 -1.60
C LEU A 65 18.97 10.12 -1.84
N ARG A 66 20.09 10.46 -1.19
CA ARG A 66 20.83 11.71 -1.45
C ARG A 66 21.34 11.82 -2.88
N ARG A 67 21.67 10.71 -3.56
CA ARG A 67 22.10 10.69 -4.96
C ARG A 67 20.92 10.70 -5.94
N ILE A 68 19.80 10.10 -5.55
CA ILE A 68 18.56 10.03 -6.36
C ILE A 68 17.78 11.36 -6.32
N LEU A 69 17.66 11.99 -5.15
CA LEU A 69 16.85 13.18 -4.92
C LEU A 69 17.68 14.49 -4.99
N ILE A 70 18.68 14.53 -5.89
CA ILE A 70 19.42 15.76 -6.21
C ILE A 70 18.52 16.68 -7.04
N HIS A 71 18.46 17.96 -6.64
CA HIS A 71 17.63 18.97 -7.31
C HIS A 71 17.98 19.11 -8.80
N ASP A 72 19.27 19.27 -9.10
CA ASP A 72 19.78 19.38 -10.47
C ASP A 72 19.69 18.02 -11.20
N PRO A 73 18.88 17.89 -12.26
CA PRO A 73 18.79 16.64 -13.04
C PRO A 73 20.10 16.27 -13.74
N GLY A 74 21.02 17.20 -13.96
CA GLY A 74 22.32 16.93 -14.58
C GLY A 74 23.30 16.20 -13.66
N GLN A 75 23.14 16.37 -12.34
CA GLN A 75 24.00 15.75 -11.31
C GLN A 75 23.35 14.53 -10.65
N ARG A 76 22.09 14.23 -11.01
CA ARG A 76 21.32 13.11 -10.47
C ARG A 76 21.95 11.79 -10.90
N ALA A 77 21.97 10.81 -9.98
CA ALA A 77 22.46 9.47 -10.28
C ALA A 77 21.71 8.84 -11.46
N GLN A 78 22.45 8.14 -12.31
CA GLN A 78 21.86 7.32 -13.36
C GLN A 78 21.42 5.96 -12.81
N VAL A 79 20.61 5.23 -13.57
CA VAL A 79 20.15 3.90 -13.16
C VAL A 79 21.32 2.95 -12.85
N ILE A 80 22.40 3.04 -13.62
CA ILE A 80 23.63 2.24 -13.41
C ILE A 80 24.31 2.55 -12.07
N ASP A 81 24.29 3.81 -11.63
CA ASP A 81 24.84 4.25 -10.34
C ASP A 81 23.99 3.73 -9.17
N ILE A 82 22.68 3.60 -9.38
CA ILE A 82 21.73 3.11 -8.39
C ILE A 82 21.88 1.59 -8.23
N GLN A 83 22.01 0.85 -9.34
CA GLN A 83 22.18 -0.60 -9.33
C GLN A 83 23.51 -1.04 -8.68
N SER A 84 24.57 -0.26 -8.87
CA SER A 84 25.87 -0.51 -8.24
C SER A 84 25.95 -0.07 -6.78
N HIS A 85 24.90 0.57 -6.24
CA HIS A 85 24.89 1.02 -4.87
C HIS A 85 24.83 -0.15 -3.88
N ARG A 86 25.60 -0.08 -2.79
CA ARG A 86 25.73 -1.15 -1.79
C ARG A 86 24.40 -1.63 -1.22
N TRP A 87 23.42 -0.73 -1.06
CA TRP A 87 22.06 -1.11 -0.64
C TRP A 87 21.36 -2.01 -1.65
N MET A 88 21.57 -1.76 -2.94
CA MET A 88 20.96 -2.51 -4.03
C MET A 88 21.67 -3.84 -4.27
N SER A 89 22.97 -3.91 -3.94
CA SER A 89 23.79 -5.11 -4.03
C SER A 89 23.76 -5.98 -2.75
N LYS A 90 22.95 -5.64 -1.73
CA LYS A 90 22.78 -6.51 -0.56
C LYS A 90 22.06 -7.78 -0.99
N VAL A 91 22.78 -8.89 -1.01
CA VAL A 91 22.19 -10.23 -1.06
C VAL A 91 21.56 -10.49 0.31
N TYR A 92 20.24 -10.66 0.35
CA TYR A 92 19.57 -11.17 1.55
C TYR A 92 19.99 -12.63 1.73
N PRO A 93 20.58 -13.01 2.88
CA PRO A 93 20.79 -14.42 3.19
C PRO A 93 19.42 -15.10 3.16
N GLN A 94 19.27 -16.12 2.32
CA GLN A 94 18.10 -17.00 2.36
C GLN A 94 18.20 -17.78 3.66
N ASP A 95 17.33 -17.50 4.63
CA ASP A 95 17.13 -18.39 5.75
C ASP A 95 16.46 -19.67 5.24
N GLY A 96 17.24 -20.76 5.16
CA GLY A 96 16.72 -22.13 5.23
C GLY A 96 16.62 -22.92 3.92
N THR A 97 17.51 -23.91 3.82
CA THR A 97 17.37 -25.22 3.15
C THR A 97 17.37 -25.30 1.61
N GLU A 98 18.55 -25.70 1.10
CA GLU A 98 18.80 -26.66 0.00
C GLU A 98 18.01 -26.54 -1.30
N SER A 99 18.54 -25.74 -2.24
CA SER A 99 18.98 -26.15 -3.59
C SER A 99 19.36 -24.91 -4.43
N ASP A 100 20.30 -24.13 -3.89
CA ASP A 100 20.66 -22.79 -4.38
C ASP A 100 21.66 -22.79 -5.55
N HIS A 101 21.28 -23.38 -6.68
CA HIS A 101 21.97 -23.10 -7.95
C HIS A 101 21.08 -22.47 -9.03
N GLN A 102 19.77 -22.37 -8.84
CA GLN A 102 18.87 -21.72 -9.81
C GLN A 102 18.42 -20.30 -9.41
N LEU A 103 18.42 -19.94 -8.12
CA LEU A 103 17.96 -18.61 -7.66
C LEU A 103 19.04 -17.53 -7.73
N LEU A 104 20.33 -17.88 -7.60
CA LEU A 104 21.46 -16.95 -7.74
C LEU A 104 21.58 -16.33 -9.14
N LYS A 105 20.98 -16.96 -10.16
CA LYS A 105 20.94 -16.41 -11.53
C LYS A 105 19.89 -15.30 -11.72
N ARG A 106 19.02 -15.08 -10.74
CA ARG A 106 17.84 -14.21 -10.89
C ARG A 106 18.01 -12.80 -10.28
N MET A 107 19.04 -12.57 -9.48
CA MET A 107 19.37 -11.25 -8.89
C MET A 107 20.74 -10.70 -9.29
N ALA A 108 21.65 -11.53 -9.82
CA ALA A 108 22.86 -11.05 -10.44
C ALA A 108 22.52 -10.51 -11.83
N VAL A 109 22.34 -9.19 -11.95
CA VAL A 109 22.45 -8.49 -13.24
C VAL A 109 23.90 -8.63 -13.69
N LYS A 110 24.21 -9.77 -14.29
CA LYS A 110 25.42 -9.99 -15.05
C LYS A 110 25.21 -9.28 -16.38
N TYR A 111 26.12 -8.40 -16.75
CA TYR A 111 26.20 -7.81 -18.09
C TYR A 111 26.47 -8.92 -19.12
N GLU A 112 25.42 -9.66 -19.47
CA GLU A 112 25.36 -10.43 -20.70
C GLU A 112 24.17 -9.85 -21.46
N GLU A 113 24.45 -9.25 -22.62
CA GLU A 113 23.56 -8.71 -23.67
C GLU A 113 22.15 -8.28 -23.22
N PRO A 114 21.70 -7.02 -23.46
CA PRO A 114 20.39 -6.56 -23.02
C PRO A 114 19.27 -7.42 -23.62
N CYS A 115 18.89 -8.48 -22.91
CA CYS A 115 17.64 -9.16 -23.09
C CYS A 115 16.64 -8.18 -22.52
N TRP A 116 16.12 -7.35 -23.42
CA TRP A 116 14.86 -6.67 -23.19
C TRP A 116 13.93 -7.72 -22.52
N SER A 117 13.26 -7.36 -21.43
CA SER A 117 12.20 -8.24 -20.91
C SER A 117 10.97 -7.91 -21.75
N LEU A 118 10.71 -8.62 -22.85
CA LEU A 118 9.49 -8.37 -23.63
C LEU A 118 8.40 -9.00 -22.79
N THR A 119 7.43 -8.18 -22.46
CA THR A 119 6.11 -8.57 -21.98
C THR A 119 5.24 -9.16 -23.10
N GLN A 120 5.84 -9.62 -24.20
CA GLN A 120 5.22 -10.04 -25.45
C GLN A 120 6.05 -11.20 -26.06
N PRO A 121 5.44 -12.20 -26.72
CA PRO A 121 6.22 -13.27 -27.33
C PRO A 121 7.03 -12.74 -28.53
N ILE A 122 8.33 -13.03 -28.57
CA ILE A 122 9.10 -13.03 -29.82
C ILE A 122 8.46 -14.08 -30.72
N GLN A 123 8.04 -13.69 -31.93
CA GLN A 123 7.85 -14.65 -33.01
C GLN A 123 9.20 -15.31 -33.27
N ARG A 124 9.38 -16.55 -32.77
CA ARG A 124 10.41 -17.44 -33.28
C ARG A 124 10.13 -17.62 -34.76
N THR A 125 10.95 -17.01 -35.61
CA THR A 125 10.98 -17.30 -37.04
C THR A 125 11.48 -18.72 -37.24
N THR A 126 10.58 -19.69 -37.20
CA THR A 126 10.75 -20.97 -37.90
C THR A 126 9.96 -20.88 -39.20
N PRO A 127 10.55 -21.19 -40.36
CA PRO A 127 9.84 -21.11 -41.62
C PRO A 127 8.89 -22.30 -41.70
N VAL A 128 7.60 -22.08 -41.48
CA VAL A 128 6.57 -23.08 -41.86
C VAL A 128 5.48 -22.36 -42.63
N VAL A 129 5.55 -22.62 -43.94
CA VAL A 129 4.47 -22.76 -44.92
C VAL A 129 3.10 -22.21 -44.50
N SER A 130 2.68 -21.22 -45.27
CA SER A 130 1.33 -20.67 -45.42
C SER A 130 0.18 -21.66 -45.32
N SER A 131 -0.86 -21.33 -44.55
CA SER A 131 -2.26 -21.28 -45.05
C SER A 131 -3.26 -20.81 -43.97
N SER A 132 -4.12 -19.88 -44.42
CA SER A 132 -5.52 -19.60 -44.01
C SER A 132 -5.87 -19.36 -42.54
N THR A 133 -6.18 -18.08 -42.27
CA THR A 133 -7.39 -17.57 -41.60
C THR A 133 -7.97 -18.39 -40.44
N ASP A 134 -7.78 -17.91 -39.20
CA ASP A 134 -8.94 -17.68 -38.34
C ASP A 134 -8.65 -16.63 -37.26
N ASP A 135 -9.63 -15.76 -37.06
CA ASP A 135 -9.60 -14.59 -36.19
C ASP A 135 -9.93 -15.07 -34.76
N SER A 136 -8.91 -15.27 -33.91
CA SER A 136 -9.13 -15.63 -32.51
C SER A 136 -8.12 -14.91 -31.60
N MET A 137 -8.58 -13.74 -31.14
CA MET A 137 -8.46 -13.22 -29.78
C MET A 137 -7.14 -13.53 -29.06
N VAL A 138 -6.25 -12.54 -29.10
CA VAL A 138 -5.03 -12.47 -28.29
C VAL A 138 -5.42 -12.34 -26.81
N ASN A 139 -5.64 -13.48 -26.14
CA ASN A 139 -5.78 -13.54 -24.69
C ASN A 139 -4.39 -13.40 -24.04
N CYS A 140 -3.88 -12.17 -24.01
CA CYS A 140 -2.71 -11.81 -23.23
C CYS A 140 -3.11 -11.49 -21.79
N ILE A 141 -3.00 -12.48 -20.90
CA ILE A 141 -2.99 -12.26 -19.45
C ILE A 141 -1.84 -13.09 -18.88
N SER A 142 -0.96 -12.45 -18.10
CA SER A 142 0.03 -13.14 -17.28
C SER A 142 -0.68 -14.12 -16.34
N GLN A 143 -0.65 -15.40 -16.65
CA GLN A 143 -1.27 -16.41 -15.80
C GLN A 143 -0.48 -16.57 -14.50
N PRO A 144 -1.15 -16.79 -13.35
CA PRO A 144 -0.46 -17.22 -12.15
C PRO A 144 0.14 -18.61 -12.38
N ILE A 145 1.31 -18.84 -11.77
CA ILE A 145 2.11 -20.08 -11.93
C ILE A 145 1.44 -21.30 -11.28
N LYS A 146 0.41 -21.12 -10.46
CA LYS A 146 -0.38 -22.19 -9.83
C LYS A 146 -1.88 -21.98 -10.02
N LEU A 147 -2.59 -23.08 -10.21
CA LEU A 147 -4.04 -23.09 -10.41
C LEU A 147 -4.81 -22.57 -9.17
N ASP A 148 -4.25 -22.77 -7.98
CA ASP A 148 -4.84 -22.36 -6.70
C ASP A 148 -4.90 -20.83 -6.54
N ASP A 149 -4.01 -20.09 -7.21
CA ASP A 149 -3.97 -18.63 -7.20
C ASP A 149 -5.08 -18.01 -8.06
N LEU A 150 -5.78 -18.80 -8.89
CA LEU A 150 -6.83 -18.33 -9.80
C LEU A 150 -8.11 -17.92 -9.04
N ILE A 151 -8.33 -18.49 -7.85
CA ILE A 151 -9.51 -18.23 -7.00
C ILE A 151 -9.51 -16.77 -6.47
N LEU A 152 -8.35 -16.10 -6.51
CA LEU A 152 -8.16 -14.75 -5.97
C LEU A 152 -8.62 -13.60 -6.88
N ILE A 153 -8.93 -13.86 -8.16
CA ILE A 153 -9.08 -12.79 -9.18
C ILE A 153 -10.53 -12.57 -9.66
N THR A 154 -11.42 -13.55 -9.56
CA THR A 154 -12.77 -13.46 -10.17
C THR A 154 -13.87 -13.07 -9.17
N GLU A 155 -14.69 -12.09 -9.55
CA GLU A 155 -16.01 -11.78 -8.95
C GLU A 155 -16.92 -13.03 -8.87
N PRO A 156 -17.93 -13.06 -7.99
CA PRO A 156 -18.55 -14.31 -7.55
C PRO A 156 -19.40 -14.92 -8.67
N ARG A 157 -18.90 -15.99 -9.29
CA ARG A 157 -19.75 -17.00 -9.91
C ARG A 157 -20.25 -17.93 -8.80
N SER A 158 -21.57 -17.92 -8.62
CA SER A 158 -22.30 -19.01 -7.97
C SER A 158 -21.83 -20.33 -8.58
N LEU A 159 -21.36 -21.27 -7.76
CA LEU A 159 -21.65 -22.69 -7.89
C LEU A 159 -21.06 -23.49 -6.72
N THR A 160 -21.92 -24.40 -6.28
CA THR A 160 -21.79 -25.53 -5.39
C THR A 160 -20.53 -26.37 -5.61
N GLU A 161 -20.05 -26.97 -4.51
CA GLU A 161 -19.06 -28.05 -4.44
C GLU A 161 -17.58 -27.69 -4.67
N MET A 162 -16.90 -27.26 -3.61
CA MET A 162 -15.52 -27.68 -3.29
C MET A 162 -15.33 -27.68 -1.76
N GLY A 163 -14.46 -28.57 -1.30
CA GLY A 163 -14.32 -29.03 0.09
C GLY A 163 -13.98 -27.97 1.14
N ASP A 164 -13.93 -28.47 2.38
CA ASP A 164 -13.80 -27.82 3.70
C ASP A 164 -12.49 -27.03 3.92
N ASN A 165 -11.99 -26.36 2.89
CA ASN A 165 -10.85 -25.46 3.00
C ASN A 165 -11.40 -24.08 3.41
N ASP A 166 -10.99 -23.62 4.60
CA ASP A 166 -11.35 -22.29 5.08
C ASP A 166 -10.92 -21.24 4.04
N PRO A 167 -11.88 -20.51 3.43
CA PRO A 167 -11.57 -19.47 2.45
C PRO A 167 -10.61 -18.41 2.97
N SER A 168 -10.42 -18.32 4.29
CA SER A 168 -9.51 -17.40 4.95
C SER A 168 -8.02 -17.71 4.72
N GLU A 169 -7.64 -18.98 4.54
CA GLU A 169 -6.23 -19.39 4.42
C GLU A 169 -5.59 -18.96 3.08
N HIS A 170 -6.41 -18.86 2.04
CA HIS A 170 -5.97 -18.39 0.72
C HIS A 170 -6.09 -16.87 0.53
N LEU A 171 -6.62 -16.15 1.52
CA LEU A 171 -6.71 -14.69 1.44
C LEU A 171 -5.33 -14.08 1.68
N VAL A 172 -4.74 -13.52 0.61
CA VAL A 172 -3.52 -12.69 0.70
C VAL A 172 -3.64 -11.69 1.85
N HIS A 173 -2.63 -11.65 2.72
CA HIS A 173 -2.57 -10.71 3.84
C HIS A 173 -2.68 -9.28 3.32
N ARG A 174 -3.67 -8.53 3.80
CA ARG A 174 -3.88 -7.12 3.44
C ARG A 174 -3.96 -6.30 4.71
N MET A 175 -3.13 -5.27 4.78
CA MET A 175 -3.10 -4.36 5.93
C MET A 175 -4.41 -3.58 6.12
N THR A 176 -5.31 -3.54 5.12
CA THR A 176 -6.57 -2.80 5.14
C THR A 176 -7.79 -3.67 5.52
N ARG A 177 -7.55 -4.78 6.21
CA ARG A 177 -8.59 -5.68 6.73
C ARG A 177 -8.60 -5.65 8.25
N VAL A 178 -9.79 -5.79 8.81
CA VAL A 178 -10.01 -5.88 10.26
C VAL A 178 -10.93 -7.05 10.54
N VAL A 179 -10.50 -7.95 11.44
CA VAL A 179 -11.32 -9.07 11.90
C VAL A 179 -11.89 -8.70 13.27
N LEU A 180 -13.18 -8.94 13.45
CA LEU A 180 -13.96 -8.58 14.62
C LEU A 180 -14.73 -9.81 15.12
N ALA A 181 -14.86 -9.95 16.43
CA ALA A 181 -15.57 -11.05 17.10
C ALA A 181 -17.00 -10.66 17.52
N ILE A 182 -17.65 -9.79 16.74
CA ILE A 182 -19.04 -9.33 16.95
C ILE A 182 -19.91 -9.79 15.78
N SER A 183 -21.23 -9.75 15.93
CA SER A 183 -22.13 -10.19 14.87
C SER A 183 -22.10 -9.27 13.64
N PHE A 184 -22.64 -9.77 12.52
CA PHE A 184 -22.66 -9.02 11.25
C PHE A 184 -23.44 -7.71 11.37
N ASP A 185 -24.64 -7.76 11.95
CA ASP A 185 -25.51 -6.59 12.10
C ASP A 185 -24.91 -5.55 13.05
N GLU A 186 -24.29 -5.99 14.15
CA GLU A 186 -23.57 -5.12 15.08
C GLU A 186 -22.38 -4.44 14.42
N THR A 187 -21.62 -5.17 13.59
CA THR A 187 -20.48 -4.61 12.84
C THR A 187 -20.93 -3.48 11.92
N ILE A 188 -22.01 -3.70 11.16
CA ILE A 188 -22.57 -2.69 10.26
C ILE A 188 -23.10 -1.48 11.05
N TYR A 189 -23.74 -1.72 12.19
CA TYR A 189 -24.21 -0.64 13.07
C TYR A 189 -23.04 0.21 13.60
N LEU A 190 -21.99 -0.43 14.14
CA LEU A 190 -20.81 0.25 14.67
C LEU A 190 -20.06 1.03 13.59
N LEU A 191 -19.91 0.46 12.39
CA LEU A 191 -19.29 1.14 11.25
C LEU A 191 -20.04 2.41 10.86
N ASN A 192 -21.37 2.33 10.70
CA ASN A 192 -22.17 3.51 10.35
C ASN A 192 -22.11 4.57 11.45
N ARG A 193 -22.22 4.17 12.72
CA ARG A 193 -22.11 5.08 13.86
C ARG A 193 -20.74 5.77 13.90
N LEU A 194 -19.67 5.01 13.69
CA LEU A 194 -18.30 5.53 13.66
C LEU A 194 -18.12 6.54 12.52
N PHE A 195 -18.58 6.21 11.30
CA PHE A 195 -18.45 7.10 10.15
C PHE A 195 -19.20 8.42 10.35
N VAL A 196 -20.42 8.38 10.88
CA VAL A 196 -21.17 9.62 11.16
C VAL A 196 -20.46 10.45 12.23
N HIS A 197 -19.95 9.82 13.29
CA HIS A 197 -19.23 10.54 14.35
C HIS A 197 -17.92 11.18 13.86
N THR A 198 -17.21 10.55 12.92
CA THR A 198 -16.01 11.12 12.30
C THR A 198 -16.30 12.13 11.18
N GLY A 199 -17.56 12.46 10.92
CA GLY A 199 -17.95 13.38 9.84
C GLY A 199 -17.83 12.80 8.43
N TYR A 200 -17.81 11.47 8.29
CA TYR A 200 -17.83 10.81 6.99
C TYR A 200 -19.27 10.59 6.53
N THR A 201 -19.48 10.51 5.22
CA THR A 201 -20.80 10.31 4.63
C THR A 201 -20.95 8.87 4.15
N PRO A 202 -21.53 7.96 4.95
CA PRO A 202 -21.80 6.59 4.50
C PRO A 202 -23.00 6.56 3.54
N LYS A 203 -22.83 5.90 2.40
CA LYS A 203 -23.86 5.58 1.42
C LYS A 203 -24.00 4.06 1.39
N ARG A 204 -25.14 3.55 1.84
CA ARG A 204 -25.43 2.12 1.78
C ARG A 204 -25.62 1.72 0.32
N THR A 205 -24.76 0.84 -0.17
CA THR A 205 -24.89 0.22 -1.49
C THR A 205 -25.60 -1.12 -1.29
N ALA A 206 -26.34 -1.62 -2.28
CA ALA A 206 -27.00 -2.92 -2.15
C ALA A 206 -25.99 -4.03 -1.78
N GLY A 207 -26.33 -4.88 -0.81
CA GLY A 207 -25.49 -5.98 -0.31
C GLY A 207 -24.66 -5.64 0.95
N ASN A 208 -23.57 -6.41 1.18
CA ASN A 208 -22.67 -6.28 2.33
C ASN A 208 -21.60 -5.19 2.15
N GLN A 209 -21.91 -4.15 1.36
CA GLN A 209 -20.98 -3.09 0.97
C GLN A 209 -21.46 -1.71 1.44
N ILE A 210 -20.57 -0.98 2.11
CA ILE A 210 -20.78 0.42 2.50
C ILE A 210 -19.83 1.28 1.68
N THR A 211 -20.37 2.23 0.91
CA THR A 211 -19.54 3.24 0.22
C THR A 211 -19.40 4.44 1.14
N VAL A 212 -18.19 4.81 1.52
CA VAL A 212 -17.91 5.95 2.40
C VAL A 212 -17.28 7.07 1.60
N VAL A 213 -17.88 8.26 1.68
CA VAL A 213 -17.35 9.48 1.07
C VAL A 213 -16.82 10.39 2.18
N THR A 214 -15.58 10.84 2.01
CA THR A 214 -14.91 11.79 2.91
C THR A 214 -14.07 12.77 2.09
N GLN A 215 -13.41 13.71 2.76
CA GLN A 215 -12.48 14.65 2.16
C GLN A 215 -11.07 14.43 2.70
N ASP A 216 -10.09 14.64 1.83
CA ASP A 216 -8.68 14.72 2.17
C ASP A 216 -8.31 16.13 2.69
N LYS A 217 -7.12 16.29 3.28
CA LYS A 217 -6.51 17.57 3.70
C LYS A 217 -6.47 18.63 2.60
N ARG A 218 -6.49 18.20 1.34
CA ARG A 218 -6.52 19.07 0.14
C ARG A 218 -7.96 19.43 -0.30
N HIS A 219 -8.97 19.10 0.51
CA HIS A 219 -10.40 19.22 0.18
C HIS A 219 -10.82 18.47 -1.10
N THR A 220 -10.05 17.46 -1.48
CA THR A 220 -10.40 16.56 -2.58
C THR A 220 -11.22 15.38 -2.07
N GLU A 221 -12.18 14.92 -2.86
CA GLU A 221 -13.00 13.76 -2.50
C GLU A 221 -12.15 12.49 -2.36
N LEU A 222 -12.33 11.80 -1.25
CA LEU A 222 -11.79 10.47 -0.98
C LEU A 222 -12.95 9.50 -0.78
N ILE A 223 -13.02 8.47 -1.62
CA ILE A 223 -14.09 7.48 -1.60
C ILE A 223 -13.47 6.11 -1.41
N PHE A 224 -13.95 5.38 -0.42
CA PHE A 224 -13.58 3.99 -0.19
C PHE A 224 -14.80 3.14 0.11
N LYS A 225 -14.71 1.86 -0.18
CA LYS A 225 -15.75 0.87 0.02
C LYS A 225 -15.34 -0.09 1.12
N VAL A 226 -16.27 -0.40 2.00
CA VAL A 226 -16.09 -1.39 3.06
C VAL A 226 -16.95 -2.58 2.72
N ASN A 227 -16.31 -3.73 2.51
CA ASN A 227 -16.99 -5.00 2.28
C ASN A 227 -16.94 -5.80 3.57
N VAL A 228 -18.09 -6.25 4.05
CA VAL A 228 -18.18 -7.05 5.27
C VAL A 228 -18.47 -8.51 4.91
N PHE A 229 -17.59 -9.40 5.35
CA PHE A 229 -17.66 -10.83 5.08
C PHE A 229 -17.81 -11.60 6.39
N LYS A 230 -18.56 -12.69 6.34
CA LYS A 230 -18.59 -13.68 7.41
C LYS A 230 -17.46 -14.69 7.14
N ILE A 231 -16.57 -14.85 8.10
CA ILE A 231 -15.52 -15.88 8.06
C ILE A 231 -16.08 -17.12 8.79
N PRO A 232 -15.65 -18.34 8.43
CA PRO A 232 -15.77 -19.51 9.31
C PRO A 232 -15.30 -19.19 10.75
N ASP A 233 -15.80 -19.89 11.77
CA ASP A 233 -15.61 -19.59 13.21
C ASP A 233 -16.39 -18.39 13.79
N SER A 234 -17.49 -17.97 13.15
CA SER A 234 -18.35 -16.88 13.65
C SER A 234 -17.67 -15.52 13.79
N LYS A 235 -16.50 -15.32 13.16
CA LYS A 235 -15.82 -14.03 13.07
C LYS A 235 -16.31 -13.25 11.85
N ILE A 236 -16.26 -11.93 11.95
CA ILE A 236 -16.62 -11.02 10.87
C ILE A 236 -15.37 -10.27 10.41
N MET A 237 -15.19 -10.10 9.10
CA MET A 237 -14.10 -9.33 8.53
C MET A 237 -14.62 -8.16 7.71
N ALA A 238 -14.10 -6.97 8.01
CA ALA A 238 -14.30 -5.77 7.21
C ALA A 238 -13.06 -5.51 6.33
N ASP A 239 -13.23 -5.55 5.01
CA ASP A 239 -12.22 -5.24 4.00
C ASP A 239 -12.43 -3.84 3.43
N PHE A 240 -11.47 -2.94 3.66
CA PHE A 240 -11.53 -1.57 3.20
C PHE A 240 -10.76 -1.42 1.89
N ARG A 241 -11.43 -0.91 0.86
CA ARG A 241 -10.87 -0.71 -0.48
C ARG A 241 -11.04 0.73 -0.95
N LEU A 242 -9.93 1.37 -1.29
CA LEU A 242 -9.96 2.66 -1.96
C LEU A 242 -10.70 2.54 -3.30
N SER A 243 -11.60 3.49 -3.58
CA SER A 243 -12.30 3.62 -4.87
C SER A 243 -11.89 4.89 -5.62
N LYS A 244 -11.66 6.01 -4.91
CA LYS A 244 -11.23 7.30 -5.50
C LYS A 244 -10.42 8.10 -4.49
N GLY A 245 -9.37 8.79 -4.93
CA GLY A 245 -8.58 9.73 -4.13
C GLY A 245 -7.19 9.19 -3.78
N ASP A 246 -6.52 9.83 -2.82
CA ASP A 246 -5.15 9.50 -2.41
C ASP A 246 -5.09 8.23 -1.53
N GLY A 247 -4.25 7.29 -1.93
CA GLY A 247 -4.03 6.03 -1.22
C GLY A 247 -3.30 6.17 0.11
N ILE A 248 -2.43 7.18 0.28
CA ILE A 248 -1.73 7.40 1.55
C ILE A 248 -2.70 7.92 2.60
N GLU A 249 -3.52 8.92 2.24
CA GLU A 249 -4.50 9.51 3.14
C GLU A 249 -5.62 8.52 3.47
N PHE A 250 -6.03 7.67 2.52
CA PHE A 250 -6.88 6.52 2.79
C PHE A 250 -6.28 5.58 3.84
N LYS A 251 -5.01 5.19 3.70
CA LYS A 251 -4.34 4.32 4.67
C LYS A 251 -4.26 4.97 6.05
N ARG A 252 -3.97 6.28 6.12
CA ARG A 252 -3.93 7.01 7.39
C ARG A 252 -5.30 7.01 8.09
N LYS A 253 -6.36 7.35 7.35
CA LYS A 253 -7.74 7.29 7.88
C LYS A 253 -8.14 5.86 8.25
N PHE A 254 -7.71 4.85 7.48
CA PHE A 254 -7.97 3.45 7.80
C PHE A 254 -7.34 3.04 9.15
N VAL A 255 -6.11 3.45 9.44
CA VAL A 255 -5.47 3.14 10.74
C VAL A 255 -6.30 3.72 11.90
N GLU A 256 -6.72 4.97 11.79
CA GLU A 256 -7.60 5.63 12.79
C GLU A 256 -8.95 4.91 12.92
N ILE A 257 -9.59 4.59 11.79
CA ILE A 257 -10.86 3.85 11.77
C ILE A 257 -10.69 2.49 12.45
N ARG A 258 -9.62 1.74 12.11
CA ARG A 258 -9.34 0.42 12.66
C ARG A 258 -9.18 0.48 14.16
N GLU A 259 -8.37 1.39 14.68
CA GLU A 259 -8.11 1.52 16.12
C GLU A 259 -9.41 1.80 16.89
N ARG A 260 -10.21 2.76 16.42
CA ARG A 260 -11.50 3.09 17.04
C ARG A 260 -12.52 1.96 16.91
N LEU A 261 -12.58 1.29 15.76
CA LEU A 261 -13.51 0.19 15.53
C LEU A 261 -13.21 -1.01 16.43
N VAL A 262 -11.93 -1.36 16.58
CA VAL A 262 -11.48 -2.43 17.49
C VAL A 262 -11.82 -2.07 18.93
N GLN A 263 -11.55 -0.83 19.37
CA GLN A 263 -11.93 -0.37 20.71
C GLN A 263 -13.44 -0.42 20.97
N LEU A 264 -14.26 -0.04 19.98
CA LEU A 264 -15.72 -0.11 20.10
C LEU A 264 -16.23 -1.55 20.13
N ALA A 265 -15.70 -2.44 19.29
CA ALA A 265 -16.08 -3.86 19.27
C ALA A 265 -15.67 -4.57 20.57
N THR A 266 -14.40 -4.39 20.97
CA THR A 266 -13.92 -4.19 22.35
C THR A 266 -14.98 -4.11 23.45
N ALA A 267 -15.41 -2.86 23.66
CA ALA A 267 -16.37 -2.46 24.67
C ALA A 267 -17.75 -3.12 24.47
N TRP A 268 -18.18 -3.30 23.22
CA TRP A 268 -19.49 -3.89 22.91
C TRP A 268 -19.58 -5.36 23.30
N SER A 269 -18.50 -6.12 23.15
CA SER A 269 -18.44 -7.53 23.56
C SER A 269 -18.43 -7.69 25.10
N ASN A 270 -17.87 -6.72 25.83
CA ASN A 270 -17.74 -6.79 27.29
C ASN A 270 -18.92 -6.16 28.03
N GLY A 271 -19.54 -5.13 27.46
CA GLY A 271 -20.73 -4.47 27.99
C GLY A 271 -21.94 -4.93 27.21
N GLY A 272 -22.63 -5.97 27.69
CA GLY A 272 -23.80 -6.54 27.04
C GLY A 272 -24.79 -5.48 26.55
N GLY A 273 -24.92 -5.40 25.22
CA GLY A 273 -25.97 -4.71 24.45
C GLY A 273 -26.64 -3.51 25.12
N GLY A 274 -26.09 -2.32 24.88
CA GLY A 274 -26.80 -1.06 25.08
C GLY A 274 -26.01 -0.04 25.91
N SER A 275 -25.63 1.06 25.26
CA SER A 275 -25.09 2.27 25.90
C SER A 275 -23.60 2.27 26.26
N ALA A 276 -22.71 1.97 25.30
CA ALA A 276 -21.38 2.56 25.33
C ALA A 276 -21.44 3.98 24.74
N CYS A 277 -21.59 4.95 25.65
CA CYS A 277 -21.62 6.38 25.39
C CYS A 277 -20.30 6.85 24.78
N PHE A 278 -20.37 7.52 23.62
CA PHE A 278 -19.42 8.59 23.36
C PHE A 278 -19.79 9.67 24.37
N ASN A 279 -18.97 9.89 25.40
CA ASN A 279 -19.20 11.00 26.32
C ASN A 279 -19.13 12.30 25.51
N HIS A 280 -20.19 13.11 25.62
CA HIS A 280 -20.41 14.32 24.85
C HIS A 280 -19.51 15.50 25.28
N SER A 281 -18.36 15.24 25.93
CA SER A 281 -17.52 16.26 26.58
C SER A 281 -16.27 16.69 25.82
N ASP A 282 -15.96 16.17 24.64
CA ASP A 282 -14.71 16.50 23.92
C ASP A 282 -14.87 17.63 22.89
N THR A 283 -15.86 18.50 23.06
CA THR A 283 -16.01 19.75 22.29
C THR A 283 -15.90 20.98 23.18
N SER A 284 -14.80 21.10 23.93
CA SER A 284 -14.13 22.38 24.28
C SER A 284 -13.03 22.16 25.33
N SER A 285 -11.90 22.89 25.19
CA SER A 285 -10.64 22.83 25.96
C SER A 285 -9.74 21.63 25.57
N THR A 286 -8.52 21.78 25.07
CA THR A 286 -7.42 22.60 25.59
C THR A 286 -6.39 22.89 24.48
N LEU A 287 -6.15 24.17 24.19
CA LEU A 287 -4.88 24.65 23.66
C LEU A 287 -3.84 24.54 24.78
N THR A 288 -2.65 24.05 24.45
CA THR A 288 -1.37 24.01 25.20
C THR A 288 -0.91 22.66 25.79
N ALA A 289 0.26 22.25 25.27
CA ALA A 289 1.37 21.53 25.90
C ALA A 289 1.26 20.00 26.14
N GLY A 290 2.24 19.28 25.57
CA GLY A 290 2.74 18.03 26.16
C GLY A 290 3.03 16.91 25.16
N ASN A 291 4.22 16.94 24.55
CA ASN A 291 4.87 15.75 23.98
C ASN A 291 4.77 14.57 24.96
N ASN A 292 4.06 13.47 24.65
CA ASN A 292 4.25 12.17 25.32
C ASN A 292 3.53 10.96 24.71
N SER A 293 3.27 10.92 23.40
CA SER A 293 2.71 9.73 22.72
C SER A 293 3.72 8.98 21.83
N ALA A 294 5.02 9.28 21.96
CA ALA A 294 6.08 8.60 21.22
C ALA A 294 6.77 7.44 21.97
N ASN A 295 6.44 7.19 23.25
CA ASN A 295 7.20 6.26 24.11
C ASN A 295 6.45 4.98 24.52
N GLN A 296 5.26 4.68 23.99
CA GLN A 296 4.53 3.43 24.33
C GLN A 296 4.58 2.34 23.25
N LEU A 297 5.44 2.48 22.24
CA LEU A 297 5.70 1.42 21.25
C LEU A 297 7.07 0.74 21.41
N GLN A 298 7.77 0.97 22.51
CA GLN A 298 9.10 0.39 22.76
C GLN A 298 9.12 -0.70 23.86
N GLU A 299 8.02 -0.94 24.58
CA GLU A 299 8.01 -1.82 25.77
C GLU A 299 7.27 -3.16 25.54
N ALA A 300 7.19 -3.62 24.30
CA ALA A 300 6.61 -4.93 23.93
C ALA A 300 7.51 -5.78 23.02
N MET A 301 8.83 -5.51 23.03
CA MET A 301 9.82 -6.31 22.29
C MET A 301 11.05 -6.73 23.11
N ASP A 302 11.02 -6.56 24.43
CA ASP A 302 11.98 -7.18 25.36
C ASP A 302 11.21 -7.94 26.45
N THR A 303 10.58 -9.05 26.08
CA THR A 303 10.35 -10.24 26.93
C THR A 303 9.99 -11.44 26.07
#